data_AF-A0A8H3TP39-F1
#
_entry.id   AF-A0A8H3TP39-F1
#
_cell.length_a   1.000
_cell.length_b   1.000
_cell.length_c   1.000
_cell.angle_alpha   90.00
_cell.angle_beta   90.00
_cell.angle_gamma   90.00
#
_symmetry.space_group_name_H-M   'P 1'
#
loop_
_entity.id
_entity.type
_entity.pdbx_description
1 polymer ?
#
loop_
_entity_poly.entity_id
_entity_poly.type
_entity_poly.pdbx_seq_one_letter_code
_entity_poly.pdbx_strand_id
1 'polypeptide(L)'
;MMDPFMLATFAANSTMAFLAPQDKQSQSSELTPLNVALALAFIAFDSVLSIVLGLGIASSLLVAATRCILQLSVMALVLDKVFATGNIFGVFGIAALLNILGAIEATFNKSKRRFTNMFPLVLLSMASSTVPISIIGTQFAMKQHPFWQPDQFVPIVGMMLGNAISAIGVGVNSVHKEFADNRDKIETYLAFGATRFEACRPIATEALKLALLPTINQMSVIGLISIPGVMVGSILGGKSVSQAAMLQMILMFMIAASSFLCVSATLVFALSTLVDGSHRIRMDRLDSRKPLFYRWRDEAGIKVWRGLKAAGRRVSGKRARAEAGSEEERQGLLGNQGSDR
;
A
#
# COMPACT_ATOMS: atom_id res chain seq x y z
N MET A 1 39.92 28.26 22.32
CA MET A 1 39.29 29.59 22.40
C MET A 1 39.22 30.14 20.98
N MET A 2 38.02 30.29 20.41
CA MET A 2 37.86 30.92 19.10
C MET A 2 37.87 32.44 19.29
N ASP A 3 38.58 33.14 18.41
CA ASP A 3 38.78 34.59 18.43
C ASP A 3 37.42 35.34 18.29
N PRO A 4 37.16 36.44 19.02
CA PRO A 4 35.91 37.21 18.91
C PRO A 4 35.61 37.71 17.49
N PHE A 5 36.65 37.89 16.67
CA PHE A 5 36.56 38.31 15.28
C PHE A 5 35.98 37.21 14.36
N MET A 6 36.26 35.94 14.66
CA MET A 6 35.69 34.79 13.96
C MET A 6 34.21 34.61 14.30
N LEU A 7 33.80 34.87 15.55
CA LEU A 7 32.38 34.84 15.96
C LEU A 7 31.56 35.96 15.30
N ALA A 8 32.12 37.16 15.16
CA ALA A 8 31.46 38.27 14.48
C ALA A 8 31.31 38.03 12.96
N THR A 9 32.33 37.43 12.33
CA THR A 9 32.30 37.09 10.89
C THR A 9 31.30 35.96 10.60
N PHE A 10 31.19 34.97 11.49
CA PHE A 10 30.19 33.91 11.36
C PHE A 10 28.77 34.43 11.58
N ALA A 11 28.57 35.34 12.55
CA ALA A 11 27.28 35.98 12.79
C ALA A 11 26.85 36.86 11.61
N ALA A 12 27.75 37.66 11.03
CA ALA A 12 27.48 38.53 9.88
C ALA A 12 27.18 37.75 8.58
N ASN A 13 27.87 36.63 8.32
CA ASN A 13 27.55 35.75 7.19
C ASN A 13 26.20 35.05 7.36
N SER A 14 25.79 34.77 8.60
CA SER A 14 24.50 34.11 8.89
C SER A 14 23.31 35.05 8.69
N THR A 15 23.45 36.35 8.97
CA THR A 15 22.41 37.36 8.72
C THR A 15 22.35 37.81 7.27
N MET A 16 23.48 37.87 6.55
CA MET A 16 23.51 38.20 5.12
C MET A 16 22.89 37.11 4.22
N ALA A 17 22.96 35.84 4.63
CA ALA A 17 22.30 34.74 3.93
C ALA A 17 20.76 34.79 4.01
N PHE A 18 20.21 35.54 4.95
CA PHE A 18 18.76 35.69 5.17
C PHE A 18 18.15 36.89 4.40
N LEU A 19 18.97 37.83 3.92
CA LEU A 19 18.53 39.03 3.19
C LEU A 19 18.72 38.94 1.67
N ALA A 20 19.19 37.80 1.14
CA ALA A 20 19.16 37.57 -0.29
C ALA A 20 17.69 37.47 -0.75
N PRO A 21 17.25 38.25 -1.74
CA PRO A 21 15.88 38.19 -2.23
C PRO A 21 15.60 36.76 -2.72
N GLN A 22 14.64 36.09 -2.07
CA GLN A 22 14.12 34.77 -2.43
C GLN A 22 13.25 34.88 -3.71
N ASP A 23 13.81 35.41 -4.79
CA ASP A 23 13.08 35.66 -6.04
C ASP A 23 13.38 34.62 -7.13
N LYS A 24 13.51 33.34 -6.71
CA LYS A 24 13.71 32.20 -7.63
C LYS A 24 12.98 30.92 -7.16
N GLN A 25 11.76 31.05 -6.64
CA GLN A 25 11.00 29.91 -6.12
C GLN A 25 9.67 29.62 -6.83
N SER A 26 9.48 30.11 -8.05
CA SER A 26 8.26 29.88 -8.84
C SER A 26 8.52 29.43 -10.28
N GLN A 27 9.54 28.59 -10.50
CA GLN A 27 9.46 27.66 -11.63
C GLN A 27 8.79 26.39 -11.13
N SER A 28 7.49 26.49 -10.85
CA SER A 28 6.63 25.33 -10.64
C SER A 28 6.74 24.49 -11.91
N SER A 29 7.54 23.44 -11.87
CA SER A 29 7.62 22.47 -12.95
C SER A 29 6.27 21.77 -13.01
N GLU A 30 5.33 22.32 -13.77
CA GLU A 30 3.99 21.77 -13.92
C GLU A 30 4.12 20.35 -14.44
N LEU A 31 3.67 19.39 -13.62
CA LEU A 31 3.79 17.98 -13.93
C LEU A 31 2.74 17.64 -14.98
N THR A 32 3.19 17.28 -16.18
CA THR A 32 2.30 16.87 -17.27
C THR A 32 2.00 15.37 -17.20
N PRO A 33 0.89 14.89 -17.81
CA PRO A 33 0.63 13.45 -17.95
C PRO A 33 1.77 12.68 -18.63
N LEU A 34 2.59 13.35 -19.43
CA LEU A 34 3.76 12.76 -20.08
C LEU A 34 4.85 12.38 -19.06
N ASN A 35 5.01 13.14 -17.98
CA ASN A 35 5.94 12.79 -16.89
C ASN A 35 5.50 11.50 -16.18
N VAL A 36 4.19 11.33 -15.99
CA VAL A 36 3.61 10.09 -15.43
C VAL A 36 3.82 8.91 -16.39
N ALA A 37 3.65 9.13 -17.70
CA ALA A 37 3.92 8.10 -18.71
C ALA A 37 5.41 7.70 -18.74
N LEU A 38 6.32 8.66 -18.56
CA LEU A 38 7.76 8.37 -18.44
C LEU A 38 8.05 7.54 -17.19
N ALA A 39 7.46 7.86 -16.04
CA ALA A 39 7.60 7.05 -14.82
C ALA A 39 7.03 5.63 -14.97
N LEU A 40 5.96 5.47 -15.76
CA LEU A 40 5.40 4.15 -16.10
C LEU A 40 6.39 3.28 -16.88
N ALA A 41 7.36 3.88 -17.60
CA ALA A 41 8.39 3.13 -18.31
C ALA A 41 9.29 2.33 -17.37
N PHE A 42 9.54 2.82 -16.14
CA PHE A 42 10.29 2.06 -15.13
C PHE A 42 9.54 0.78 -14.72
N ILE A 43 8.22 0.88 -14.51
CA ILE A 43 7.39 -0.30 -14.24
C ILE A 43 7.34 -1.25 -15.44
N ALA A 44 7.32 -0.72 -16.66
CA ALA A 44 7.38 -1.53 -17.87
C ALA A 44 8.71 -2.30 -17.96
N PHE A 45 9.83 -1.64 -17.64
CA PHE A 45 11.14 -2.26 -17.58
C PHE A 45 11.19 -3.41 -16.55
N ASP A 46 10.74 -3.17 -15.32
CA ASP A 46 10.66 -4.20 -14.27
C ASP A 46 9.77 -5.38 -14.69
N SER A 47 8.69 -5.08 -15.41
CA SER A 47 7.78 -6.10 -15.95
C SER A 47 8.48 -6.95 -17.01
N VAL A 48 9.26 -6.36 -17.91
CA VAL A 48 10.06 -7.10 -18.90
C VAL A 48 11.12 -7.95 -18.20
N LEU A 49 11.84 -7.40 -17.24
CA LEU A 49 12.84 -8.14 -16.47
C LEU A 49 12.22 -9.33 -15.74
N SER A 50 11.03 -9.15 -15.16
CA SER A 50 10.26 -10.23 -14.54
C SER A 50 9.89 -11.36 -15.52
N ILE A 51 9.62 -11.05 -16.79
CA ILE A 51 9.35 -12.07 -17.82
C ILE A 51 10.64 -12.81 -18.19
N VAL A 52 11.73 -12.06 -18.41
CA VAL A 52 13.03 -12.62 -18.78
C VAL A 52 13.56 -13.56 -17.70
N LEU A 53 13.43 -13.15 -16.43
CA LEU A 53 13.83 -13.95 -15.26
C LEU A 53 12.79 -15.00 -14.84
N GLY A 54 11.62 -15.05 -15.48
CA GLY A 54 10.57 -16.04 -15.17
C GLY A 54 9.90 -15.87 -13.79
N LEU A 55 9.92 -14.67 -13.19
CA LEU A 55 9.45 -14.41 -11.82
C LEU A 55 7.92 -14.45 -11.64
N GLY A 56 7.16 -14.34 -12.74
CA GLY A 56 5.69 -14.45 -12.70
C GLY A 56 4.94 -13.25 -12.11
N ILE A 57 5.61 -12.12 -11.83
CA ILE A 57 5.01 -10.92 -11.21
C ILE A 57 4.73 -9.78 -12.19
N ALA A 58 5.18 -9.88 -13.45
CA ALA A 58 5.02 -8.84 -14.47
C ALA A 58 3.57 -8.35 -14.62
N SER A 59 2.61 -9.28 -14.76
CA SER A 59 1.21 -8.94 -14.92
C SER A 59 0.61 -8.30 -13.66
N SER A 60 1.01 -8.76 -12.47
CA SER A 60 0.56 -8.13 -11.22
C SER A 60 1.08 -6.70 -11.07
N LEU A 61 2.31 -6.43 -11.53
CA LEU A 61 2.90 -5.10 -11.45
C LEU A 61 2.20 -4.13 -12.40
N LEU A 62 1.94 -4.53 -13.65
CA LEU A 62 1.20 -3.71 -14.62
C LEU A 62 -0.25 -3.43 -14.18
N VAL A 63 -0.94 -4.44 -13.64
CA VAL A 63 -2.30 -4.28 -13.11
C VAL A 63 -2.29 -3.33 -11.90
N ALA A 64 -1.31 -3.45 -11.01
CA ALA A 64 -1.15 -2.54 -9.87
C ALA A 64 -0.88 -1.10 -10.32
N ALA A 65 0.01 -0.89 -11.29
CA ALA A 65 0.32 0.44 -11.82
C ALA A 65 -0.89 1.08 -12.52
N THR A 66 -1.60 0.33 -13.36
CA THR A 66 -2.83 0.80 -14.02
C THR A 66 -3.89 1.18 -12.99
N ARG A 67 -4.10 0.34 -11.97
CA ARG A 67 -5.02 0.61 -10.86
C ARG A 67 -4.58 1.87 -10.08
N CYS A 68 -3.28 2.03 -9.82
CA CYS A 68 -2.73 3.21 -9.14
C CYS A 68 -3.07 4.50 -9.88
N ILE A 69 -2.82 4.55 -11.20
CA ILE A 69 -3.13 5.72 -12.03
C ILE A 69 -4.63 6.04 -11.95
N LEU A 70 -5.50 5.05 -12.23
CA LEU A 70 -6.95 5.26 -12.21
C LEU A 70 -7.45 5.71 -10.83
N GLN A 71 -6.96 5.07 -9.76
CA GLN A 71 -7.40 5.38 -8.40
C GLN A 71 -6.95 6.77 -7.94
N LEU A 72 -5.71 7.16 -8.22
CA LEU A 72 -5.22 8.50 -7.86
C LEU A 72 -5.91 9.59 -8.69
N SER A 73 -6.16 9.36 -9.98
CA SER A 73 -6.92 10.30 -10.81
C SER A 73 -8.36 10.49 -10.31
N VAL A 74 -9.05 9.40 -9.97
CA VAL A 74 -10.40 9.48 -9.39
C VAL A 74 -10.37 10.18 -8.03
N MET A 75 -9.42 9.82 -7.16
CA MET A 75 -9.28 10.42 -5.84
C MET A 75 -9.04 11.93 -5.93
N ALA A 76 -8.20 12.39 -6.87
CA ALA A 76 -7.96 13.81 -7.09
C ALA A 76 -9.26 14.58 -7.39
N LEU A 77 -10.10 14.06 -8.28
CA LEU A 77 -11.40 14.67 -8.63
C LEU A 77 -12.41 14.61 -7.49
N VAL A 78 -12.41 13.53 -6.71
CA VAL A 78 -13.33 13.36 -5.58
C VAL A 78 -12.97 14.31 -4.44
N LEU A 79 -11.69 14.37 -4.05
CA LEU A 79 -11.25 15.20 -2.94
C LEU A 79 -11.45 16.69 -3.24
N ASP A 80 -11.20 17.15 -4.46
CA ASP A 80 -11.41 18.54 -4.85
C ASP A 80 -12.86 19.00 -4.63
N LYS A 81 -13.83 18.20 -5.09
CA LYS A 81 -15.27 18.46 -4.88
C LYS A 81 -15.68 18.48 -3.41
N VAL A 82 -15.06 17.62 -2.62
CA VAL A 82 -15.41 17.44 -1.22
C VAL A 82 -14.87 18.57 -0.38
N PHE A 83 -13.63 18.96 -0.64
CA PHE A 83 -13.00 20.09 0.02
C PHE A 83 -13.76 21.38 -0.28
N ALA A 84 -14.28 21.54 -1.51
CA ALA A 84 -15.14 22.66 -1.88
C ALA A 84 -16.48 22.73 -1.14
N THR A 85 -17.02 21.59 -0.68
CA THR A 85 -18.35 21.56 -0.04
C THR A 85 -18.31 21.98 1.43
N GLY A 86 -17.17 21.81 2.12
CA GLY A 86 -16.98 22.21 3.52
C GLY A 86 -17.94 21.54 4.53
N ASN A 87 -18.71 20.54 4.12
CA ASN A 87 -19.78 19.95 4.91
C ASN A 87 -19.27 18.74 5.72
N ILE A 88 -19.55 18.74 7.02
CA ILE A 88 -19.21 17.66 7.96
C ILE A 88 -19.74 16.29 7.49
N PHE A 89 -20.96 16.24 6.93
CA PHE A 89 -21.54 14.99 6.42
C PHE A 89 -20.79 14.46 5.21
N GLY A 90 -20.19 15.32 4.39
CA GLY A 90 -19.34 14.92 3.26
C GLY A 90 -18.04 14.27 3.74
N VAL A 91 -17.40 14.84 4.76
CA VAL A 91 -16.16 14.31 5.35
C VAL A 91 -16.40 12.93 5.97
N PHE A 92 -17.44 12.79 6.80
CA PHE A 92 -17.80 11.50 7.38
C PHE A 92 -18.28 10.50 6.33
N GLY A 93 -18.99 10.96 5.29
CA GLY A 93 -19.43 10.13 4.17
C GLY A 93 -18.26 9.49 3.44
N ILE A 94 -17.18 10.26 3.18
CA ILE A 94 -15.97 9.72 2.57
C ILE A 94 -15.19 8.86 3.53
N ALA A 95 -15.03 9.26 4.79
CA ALA A 95 -14.35 8.43 5.77
C ALA A 95 -15.03 7.05 5.88
N ALA A 96 -16.36 7.01 5.87
CA ALA A 96 -17.15 5.78 5.82
C ALA A 96 -16.94 5.01 4.50
N LEU A 97 -16.96 5.70 3.35
CA LEU A 97 -16.69 5.10 2.05
C LEU A 97 -15.31 4.45 2.00
N LEU A 98 -14.27 5.17 2.44
CA LEU A 98 -12.89 4.66 2.52
C LEU A 98 -12.81 3.45 3.45
N ASN A 99 -13.53 3.46 4.58
CA ASN A 99 -13.58 2.32 5.48
C ASN A 99 -14.24 1.09 4.84
N ILE A 100 -15.34 1.28 4.11
CA ILE A 100 -16.01 0.20 3.37
C ILE A 100 -15.09 -0.36 2.27
N LEU A 101 -14.50 0.52 1.44
CA LEU A 101 -13.56 0.12 0.40
C LEU A 101 -12.34 -0.59 0.99
N GLY A 102 -11.84 -0.11 2.13
CA GLY A 102 -10.74 -0.71 2.86
C GLY A 102 -11.08 -2.11 3.37
N ALA A 103 -12.26 -2.30 3.95
CA ALA A 103 -12.71 -3.61 4.41
C ALA A 103 -12.91 -4.61 3.26
N ILE A 104 -13.42 -4.14 2.11
CA ILE A 104 -13.50 -4.93 0.87
C ILE A 104 -12.10 -5.35 0.43
N GLU A 105 -11.15 -4.42 0.35
CA GLU A 105 -9.79 -4.68 -0.10
C GLU A 105 -9.04 -5.64 0.85
N ALA A 106 -9.15 -5.43 2.17
CA ALA A 106 -8.56 -6.29 3.18
C ALA A 106 -9.10 -7.72 3.10
N THR A 107 -10.43 -7.86 2.97
CA THR A 107 -11.11 -9.16 2.97
C THR A 107 -10.92 -9.93 1.67
N PHE A 108 -11.05 -9.27 0.53
CA PHE A 108 -11.14 -9.95 -0.77
C PHE A 108 -9.87 -9.91 -1.61
N ASN A 109 -8.97 -8.94 -1.38
CA ASN A 109 -7.73 -8.83 -2.15
C ASN A 109 -6.49 -9.21 -1.34
N LYS A 110 -6.41 -8.84 -0.05
CA LYS A 110 -5.23 -9.12 0.79
C LYS A 110 -5.27 -10.46 1.53
N SER A 111 -6.44 -10.94 1.91
CA SER A 111 -6.56 -12.25 2.57
C SER A 111 -6.56 -13.39 1.56
N LYS A 112 -5.61 -14.33 1.66
CA LYS A 112 -5.55 -15.49 0.76
C LYS A 112 -6.65 -16.52 1.08
N ARG A 113 -7.06 -16.60 2.34
CA ARG A 113 -8.12 -17.49 2.84
C ARG A 113 -9.10 -16.65 3.66
N ARG A 114 -10.39 -16.94 3.51
CA ARG A 114 -11.46 -16.17 4.15
C ARG A 114 -12.19 -17.07 5.16
N PHE A 115 -12.58 -16.49 6.28
CA PHE A 115 -13.50 -17.15 7.21
C PHE A 115 -14.93 -16.63 7.01
N THR A 116 -15.92 -17.40 7.46
CA THR A 116 -17.33 -17.02 7.39
C THR A 116 -17.55 -15.67 8.10
N ASN A 117 -18.29 -14.74 7.48
CA ASN A 117 -18.54 -13.38 7.98
C ASN A 117 -17.28 -12.49 8.16
N MET A 118 -16.19 -12.77 7.45
CA MET A 118 -14.97 -11.95 7.54
C MET A 118 -15.20 -10.47 7.18
N PHE A 119 -15.99 -10.17 6.15
CA PHE A 119 -16.24 -8.79 5.71
C PHE A 119 -16.82 -7.88 6.81
N PRO A 120 -17.99 -8.19 7.41
CA PRO A 120 -18.57 -7.33 8.45
C PRO A 120 -17.67 -7.25 9.70
N LEU A 121 -16.93 -8.32 10.02
CA LEU A 121 -16.00 -8.33 11.15
C LEU A 121 -14.79 -7.42 10.93
N VAL A 122 -14.19 -7.46 9.73
CA VAL A 122 -13.10 -6.56 9.35
C VAL A 122 -13.60 -5.11 9.28
N LEU A 123 -14.77 -4.88 8.69
CA LEU A 123 -15.38 -3.55 8.62
C LEU A 123 -15.58 -2.94 10.01
N LEU A 124 -16.14 -3.71 10.94
CA LEU A 124 -16.35 -3.27 12.32
C LEU A 124 -15.03 -3.06 13.05
N SER A 125 -14.06 -3.96 12.87
CA SER A 125 -12.72 -3.84 13.46
C SER A 125 -12.03 -2.56 13.00
N MET A 126 -12.02 -2.29 11.70
CA MET A 126 -11.44 -1.06 11.12
C MET A 126 -12.19 0.20 11.57
N ALA A 127 -13.53 0.17 11.62
CA ALA A 127 -14.32 1.30 12.12
C ALA A 127 -14.00 1.60 13.59
N SER A 128 -14.00 0.57 14.43
CA SER A 128 -13.78 0.67 15.88
C SER A 128 -12.36 1.13 16.25
N SER A 129 -11.36 0.85 15.39
CA SER A 129 -9.98 1.27 15.62
C SER A 129 -9.72 2.66 15.06
N THR A 130 -10.10 2.89 13.80
CA THR A 130 -9.66 4.08 13.06
C THR A 130 -10.47 5.31 13.47
N VAL A 131 -11.80 5.20 13.61
CA VAL A 131 -12.65 6.36 13.92
C VAL A 131 -12.28 7.02 15.25
N PRO A 132 -12.15 6.30 16.38
CA PRO A 132 -11.81 6.93 17.66
C PRO A 132 -10.41 7.54 17.64
N ILE A 133 -9.42 6.85 17.07
CA ILE A 133 -8.04 7.35 17.02
C ILE A 133 -7.94 8.58 16.11
N SER A 134 -8.63 8.59 14.97
CA SER A 134 -8.64 9.77 14.10
C SER A 134 -9.26 10.97 14.80
N ILE A 135 -10.43 10.82 15.46
CA ILE A 135 -11.08 11.92 16.18
C ILE A 135 -10.21 12.42 17.33
N ILE A 136 -9.72 11.51 18.19
CA ILE A 136 -8.90 11.88 19.35
C ILE A 136 -7.57 12.50 18.89
N GLY A 137 -6.93 11.92 17.88
CA GLY A 137 -5.65 12.39 17.36
C GLY A 137 -5.73 13.77 16.71
N THR A 138 -6.71 14.00 15.85
CA THR A 138 -6.84 15.32 15.19
C THR A 138 -7.28 16.40 16.17
N GLN A 139 -8.21 16.08 17.09
CA GLN A 139 -8.71 17.05 18.06
C GLN A 139 -7.67 17.40 19.14
N PHE A 140 -7.06 16.40 19.78
CA PHE A 140 -6.22 16.63 20.95
C PHE A 140 -4.72 16.70 20.61
N ALA A 141 -4.22 15.79 19.78
CA ALA A 141 -2.79 15.74 19.48
C ALA A 141 -2.38 16.83 18.49
N MET A 142 -3.19 17.06 17.45
CA MET A 142 -2.93 18.08 16.43
C MET A 142 -3.53 19.45 16.75
N LYS A 143 -4.34 19.55 17.82
CA LYS A 143 -5.07 20.77 18.23
C LYS A 143 -5.86 21.41 17.08
N GLN A 144 -6.41 20.58 16.21
CA GLN A 144 -7.10 21.06 15.03
C GLN A 144 -8.55 21.40 15.36
N HIS A 145 -8.94 22.65 15.10
CA HIS A 145 -10.30 23.14 15.30
C HIS A 145 -10.84 23.73 13.98
N PRO A 146 -11.95 23.21 13.42
CA PRO A 146 -12.61 21.96 13.80
C PRO A 146 -11.78 20.71 13.48
N PHE A 147 -12.01 19.61 14.20
CA PHE A 147 -11.22 18.37 14.01
C PHE A 147 -11.49 17.66 12.67
N TRP A 148 -12.58 18.03 11.97
CA TRP A 148 -13.04 17.45 10.71
C TRP A 148 -12.63 18.26 9.48
N GLN A 149 -11.60 19.10 9.58
CA GLN A 149 -11.00 19.82 8.46
C GLN A 149 -10.68 18.83 7.31
N PRO A 150 -11.34 18.95 6.13
CA PRO A 150 -11.33 17.91 5.12
C PRO A 150 -9.93 17.58 4.56
N ASP A 151 -9.10 18.60 4.38
CA ASP A 151 -7.75 18.58 3.82
C ASP A 151 -6.76 17.75 4.66
N GLN A 152 -6.99 17.65 5.97
CA GLN A 152 -6.15 16.87 6.88
C GLN A 152 -6.83 15.59 7.32
N PHE A 153 -8.11 15.64 7.72
CA PHE A 153 -8.81 14.50 8.29
C PHE A 153 -8.93 13.34 7.30
N VAL A 154 -9.33 13.61 6.04
CA VAL A 154 -9.55 12.55 5.04
C VAL A 154 -8.24 11.82 4.68
N PRO A 155 -7.11 12.52 4.38
CA PRO A 155 -5.84 11.84 4.19
C PRO A 155 -5.34 11.05 5.40
N ILE A 156 -5.53 11.57 6.63
CA ILE A 156 -5.11 10.89 7.86
C ILE A 156 -5.86 9.55 8.01
N VAL A 157 -7.20 9.60 7.88
CA VAL A 157 -8.03 8.39 7.89
C VAL A 157 -7.59 7.43 6.78
N GLY A 158 -7.39 7.92 5.56
CA GLY A 158 -6.93 7.12 4.43
C GLY A 158 -5.60 6.40 4.69
N MET A 159 -4.62 7.10 5.28
CA MET A 159 -3.33 6.51 5.66
C MET A 159 -3.47 5.43 6.75
N MET A 160 -4.28 5.68 7.77
CA MET A 160 -4.53 4.70 8.84
C MET A 160 -5.21 3.44 8.28
N LEU A 161 -6.24 3.60 7.46
CA LEU A 161 -6.93 2.48 6.79
C LEU A 161 -5.97 1.71 5.87
N GLY A 162 -5.15 2.41 5.08
CA GLY A 162 -4.17 1.78 4.18
C GLY A 162 -3.16 0.88 4.90
N ASN A 163 -2.64 1.35 6.04
CA ASN A 163 -1.76 0.56 6.89
C ASN A 163 -2.50 -0.62 7.54
N ALA A 164 -3.71 -0.39 8.05
CA ALA A 164 -4.54 -1.44 8.64
C ALA A 164 -4.87 -2.57 7.65
N ILE A 165 -5.18 -2.26 6.38
CA ILE A 165 -5.44 -3.25 5.32
C ILE A 165 -4.25 -4.21 5.16
N SER A 166 -3.04 -3.66 5.13
CA SER A 166 -1.82 -4.47 4.98
C SER A 166 -1.56 -5.31 6.22
N ALA A 167 -1.72 -4.72 7.41
CA ALA A 167 -1.54 -5.40 8.68
C ALA A 167 -2.56 -6.55 8.88
N ILE A 168 -3.85 -6.33 8.57
CA ILE A 168 -4.89 -7.36 8.57
C ILE A 168 -4.52 -8.49 7.60
N GLY A 169 -4.10 -8.16 6.38
CA GLY A 169 -3.68 -9.14 5.39
C GLY A 169 -2.57 -10.05 5.91
N VAL A 170 -1.55 -9.50 6.58
CA VAL A 170 -0.46 -10.28 7.18
C VAL A 170 -0.95 -11.08 8.38
N GLY A 171 -1.67 -10.45 9.32
CA GLY A 171 -2.15 -11.11 10.54
C GLY A 171 -3.10 -12.27 10.25
N VAL A 172 -4.07 -12.08 9.36
CA VAL A 172 -5.00 -13.15 8.96
C VAL A 172 -4.26 -14.27 8.25
N ASN A 173 -3.36 -13.98 7.31
CA ASN A 173 -2.58 -15.02 6.63
C ASN A 173 -1.66 -15.78 7.60
N SER A 174 -1.11 -15.10 8.62
CA SER A 174 -0.30 -15.74 9.66
C SER A 174 -1.13 -16.68 10.53
N VAL A 175 -2.31 -16.26 11.02
CA VAL A 175 -3.23 -17.15 11.75
C VAL A 175 -3.54 -18.39 10.93
N HIS A 176 -3.87 -18.23 9.65
CA HIS A 176 -4.17 -19.36 8.77
C HIS A 176 -3.00 -20.33 8.65
N LYS A 177 -1.77 -19.82 8.57
CA LYS A 177 -0.57 -20.65 8.52
C LYS A 177 -0.36 -21.39 9.83
N GLU A 178 -0.43 -20.68 10.96
CA GLU A 178 -0.27 -21.26 12.30
C GLU A 178 -1.30 -22.33 12.62
N PHE A 179 -2.57 -22.15 12.23
CA PHE A 179 -3.60 -23.16 12.39
C PHE A 179 -3.39 -24.40 11.51
N ALA A 180 -2.75 -24.24 10.34
CA ALA A 180 -2.41 -25.36 9.48
C ALA A 180 -1.19 -26.13 10.03
N ASP A 181 -0.18 -25.42 10.51
CA ASP A 181 1.10 -25.99 10.93
C ASP A 181 1.06 -26.56 12.37
N ASN A 182 0.29 -25.96 13.28
CA ASN A 182 0.25 -26.31 14.71
C ASN A 182 -1.09 -26.92 15.18
N ARG A 183 -1.89 -27.46 14.24
CA ARG A 183 -3.23 -28.02 14.51
C ARG A 183 -3.24 -29.00 15.70
N ASP A 184 -2.35 -29.97 15.69
CA ASP A 184 -2.32 -31.05 16.68
C ASP A 184 -2.05 -30.51 18.10
N LYS A 185 -1.22 -29.46 18.22
CA LYS A 185 -0.95 -28.80 19.50
C LYS A 185 -2.18 -28.09 20.04
N ILE A 186 -2.92 -27.39 19.17
CA ILE A 186 -4.16 -26.69 19.57
C ILE A 186 -5.19 -27.71 20.05
N GLU A 187 -5.38 -28.81 19.32
CA GLU A 187 -6.30 -29.88 19.72
C GLU A 187 -5.87 -30.54 21.04
N THR A 188 -4.57 -30.72 21.24
CA THR A 188 -4.04 -31.23 22.51
C THR A 188 -4.38 -30.28 23.66
N TYR A 189 -4.12 -28.97 23.54
CA TYR A 189 -4.49 -28.01 24.58
C TYR A 189 -5.98 -28.00 24.88
N LEU A 190 -6.83 -28.06 23.86
CA LEU A 190 -8.28 -28.13 24.02
C LEU A 190 -8.71 -29.44 24.71
N ALA A 191 -8.06 -30.56 24.41
CA ALA A 191 -8.32 -31.86 25.05
C ALA A 191 -7.92 -31.87 26.54
N PHE A 192 -6.88 -31.12 26.92
CA PHE A 192 -6.49 -30.90 28.32
C PHE A 192 -7.37 -29.85 29.04
N GLY A 193 -8.45 -29.37 28.40
CA GLY A 193 -9.41 -28.45 29.00
C GLY A 193 -9.05 -26.97 28.90
N ALA A 194 -8.02 -26.61 28.11
CA ALA A 194 -7.70 -25.21 27.88
C ALA A 194 -8.87 -24.49 27.17
N THR A 195 -9.09 -23.24 27.55
CA THR A 195 -10.06 -22.38 26.87
C THR A 195 -9.58 -22.04 25.46
N ARG A 196 -10.51 -21.69 24.56
CA ARG A 196 -10.18 -21.24 23.19
C ARG A 196 -9.14 -20.12 23.16
N PHE A 197 -9.18 -19.22 24.15
CA PHE A 197 -8.27 -18.08 24.22
C PHE A 197 -6.87 -18.50 24.69
N GLU A 198 -6.79 -19.43 25.64
CA GLU A 198 -5.50 -19.97 26.11
C GLU A 198 -4.82 -20.78 25.00
N ALA A 199 -5.55 -21.66 24.33
CA ALA A 199 -5.02 -22.49 23.24
C ALA A 199 -4.54 -21.64 22.04
N CYS A 200 -5.23 -20.52 21.75
CA CYS A 200 -4.91 -19.66 20.61
C CYS A 200 -4.00 -18.47 20.94
N ARG A 201 -3.69 -18.20 22.21
CA ARG A 201 -2.83 -17.09 22.63
C ARG A 201 -1.46 -17.04 21.92
N PRO A 202 -0.70 -18.13 21.79
CA PRO A 202 0.58 -18.08 21.09
C PRO A 202 0.41 -17.72 19.61
N ILE A 203 -0.64 -18.23 18.97
CA ILE A 203 -0.97 -17.95 17.57
C ILE A 203 -1.34 -16.49 17.36
N ALA A 204 -2.20 -15.95 18.23
CA ALA A 204 -2.62 -14.55 18.20
C ALA A 204 -1.42 -13.61 18.37
N THR A 205 -0.51 -13.97 19.29
CA THR A 205 0.68 -13.17 19.60
C THR A 205 1.63 -13.12 18.41
N GLU A 206 1.89 -14.26 17.77
CA GLU A 206 2.78 -14.31 16.62
C GLU A 206 2.18 -13.62 15.39
N ALA A 207 0.88 -13.82 15.14
CA ALA A 207 0.18 -13.14 14.07
C ALA A 207 0.17 -11.61 14.24
N LEU A 208 -0.02 -11.13 15.47
CA LEU A 208 0.00 -9.70 15.78
C LEU A 208 1.42 -9.10 15.61
N LYS A 209 2.46 -9.81 16.05
CA LYS A 209 3.86 -9.39 15.82
C LYS A 209 4.17 -9.29 14.34
N LEU A 210 3.85 -10.32 13.57
CA LEU A 210 4.07 -10.35 12.12
C LEU A 210 3.31 -9.23 11.41
N ALA A 211 2.08 -8.94 11.84
CA ALA A 211 1.27 -7.86 11.28
C ALA A 211 1.83 -6.46 11.54
N LEU A 212 2.48 -6.25 12.70
CA LEU A 212 3.00 -4.95 13.13
C LEU A 212 4.47 -4.71 12.80
N LEU A 213 5.22 -5.76 12.43
CA LEU A 213 6.61 -5.66 12.01
C LEU A 213 6.86 -4.55 10.98
N PRO A 214 6.05 -4.37 9.91
CA PRO A 214 6.27 -3.28 8.95
C PRO A 214 6.20 -1.90 9.60
N THR A 215 5.24 -1.68 10.51
CA THR A 215 5.07 -0.39 11.20
C THR A 215 6.23 -0.12 12.15
N ILE A 216 6.67 -1.13 12.91
CA ILE A 216 7.81 -1.02 13.81
C ILE A 216 9.08 -0.71 13.03
N ASN A 217 9.35 -1.46 11.95
CA ASN A 217 10.51 -1.25 11.10
C ASN A 217 10.52 0.14 10.47
N GLN A 218 9.35 0.63 10.04
CA GLN A 218 9.21 1.98 9.48
C GLN A 218 9.55 3.05 10.53
N MET A 219 9.12 2.88 11.77
CA MET A 219 9.44 3.79 12.87
C MET A 219 10.94 3.81 13.20
N SER A 220 11.63 2.68 13.09
CA SER A 220 13.06 2.59 13.39
C SER A 220 13.96 3.33 12.39
N VAL A 221 13.51 3.52 11.15
CA VAL A 221 14.33 4.15 10.08
C VAL A 221 13.90 5.57 9.73
N ILE A 222 12.71 6.00 10.16
CA ILE A 222 12.19 7.35 9.90
C ILE A 222 13.07 8.40 10.59
N GLY A 223 13.46 9.42 9.83
CA GLY A 223 14.32 10.50 10.30
C GLY A 223 15.81 10.17 10.28
N LEU A 224 16.20 8.89 10.20
CA LEU A 224 17.60 8.48 10.00
C LEU A 224 17.96 8.36 8.52
N ILE A 225 17.16 7.62 7.75
CA ILE A 225 17.43 7.32 6.33
C ILE A 225 16.34 7.88 5.42
N SER A 226 15.10 7.90 5.90
CA SER A 226 13.95 8.30 5.10
C SER A 226 13.25 9.52 5.71
N ILE A 227 12.99 10.52 4.86
CA ILE A 227 12.09 11.64 5.18
C ILE A 227 10.70 11.28 4.65
N PRO A 228 9.69 11.12 5.50
CA PRO A 228 8.34 10.76 5.06
C PRO A 228 7.70 11.81 4.16
N GLY A 229 6.87 11.37 3.21
CA GLY A 229 6.20 12.24 2.25
C GLY A 229 5.32 13.32 2.88
N VAL A 230 4.63 13.04 3.99
CA VAL A 230 3.81 14.05 4.70
C VAL A 230 4.68 15.13 5.35
N MET A 231 5.86 14.77 5.85
CA MET A 231 6.81 15.75 6.37
C MET A 231 7.33 16.65 5.25
N VAL A 232 7.74 16.07 4.12
CA VAL A 232 8.15 16.85 2.92
C VAL A 232 7.02 17.74 2.44
N GLY A 233 5.79 17.20 2.31
CA GLY A 233 4.62 17.95 1.90
C GLY A 233 4.29 19.12 2.84
N SER A 234 4.45 18.93 4.15
CA SER A 234 4.25 19.97 5.15
C SER A 234 5.29 21.10 5.03
N ILE A 235 6.55 20.73 4.75
CA ILE A 235 7.64 21.69 4.53
C ILE A 235 7.40 22.49 3.25
N LEU A 236 7.01 21.81 2.15
CA LEU A 236 6.65 22.46 0.89
C LEU A 236 5.40 23.34 1.02
N GLY A 237 4.48 22.97 1.93
CA GLY A 237 3.32 23.78 2.32
C GLY A 237 3.65 24.95 3.25
N GLY A 238 4.93 25.24 3.50
CA GLY A 238 5.38 26.40 4.27
C GLY A 238 5.41 26.21 5.80
N LYS A 239 5.15 25.01 6.33
CA LYS A 239 5.34 24.75 7.76
C LYS A 239 6.82 24.66 8.10
N SER A 240 7.20 25.11 9.30
CA SER A 240 8.58 24.94 9.78
C SER A 240 8.94 23.46 9.90
N VAL A 241 10.22 23.12 9.65
CA VAL A 241 10.71 21.74 9.69
C VAL A 241 10.43 21.07 11.03
N SER A 242 10.55 21.81 12.13
CA SER A 242 10.25 21.34 13.49
C SER A 242 8.78 20.94 13.65
N GLN A 243 7.86 21.75 13.12
CA GLN A 243 6.42 21.45 13.16
C GLN A 243 6.06 20.26 12.26
N ALA A 244 6.67 20.18 11.08
CA ALA A 244 6.49 19.03 10.18
C ALA A 244 6.98 17.71 10.83
N ALA A 245 8.10 17.74 11.57
CA ALA A 245 8.59 16.59 12.32
C ALA A 245 7.62 16.17 13.43
N MET A 246 7.09 17.11 14.21
CA MET A 246 6.09 16.83 15.25
C MET A 246 4.81 16.22 14.68
N LEU A 247 4.30 16.76 13.57
CA LEU A 247 3.15 16.19 12.87
C LEU A 247 3.43 14.75 12.44
N GLN A 248 4.61 14.49 11.88
CA GLN A 248 5.01 13.16 11.42
C GLN A 248 5.12 12.15 12.58
N MET A 249 5.61 12.56 13.76
CA MET A 249 5.62 11.72 14.95
C MET A 249 4.21 11.34 15.39
N ILE A 250 3.30 12.32 15.48
CA ILE A 250 1.90 12.09 15.85
C ILE A 250 1.25 11.09 14.88
N LEU A 251 1.44 11.29 13.57
CA LEU A 251 0.89 10.40 12.55
C LEU A 251 1.38 8.96 12.67
N MET A 252 2.68 8.77 12.94
CA MET A 252 3.24 7.42 13.13
C MET A 252 2.65 6.73 14.35
N PHE A 253 2.45 7.44 15.45
CA PHE A 253 1.81 6.89 16.65
C PHE A 253 0.33 6.55 16.39
N MET A 254 -0.40 7.39 15.66
CA MET A 254 -1.78 7.12 15.27
C MET A 254 -1.90 5.89 14.35
N ILE A 255 -1.01 5.75 13.37
CA ILE A 255 -0.97 4.61 12.46
C ILE A 255 -0.64 3.32 13.24
N ALA A 256 0.34 3.36 14.15
CA ALA A 256 0.70 2.22 14.98
C ALA A 256 -0.45 1.80 15.91
N ALA A 257 -1.05 2.74 16.63
CA ALA A 257 -2.16 2.46 17.54
C ALA A 257 -3.38 1.90 16.80
N SER A 258 -3.74 2.49 15.66
CA SER A 258 -4.90 2.02 14.88
C SER A 258 -4.66 0.67 14.26
N SER A 259 -3.47 0.42 13.71
CA SER A 259 -3.12 -0.90 13.16
C SER A 259 -3.12 -1.97 14.26
N PHE A 260 -2.58 -1.68 15.44
CA PHE A 260 -2.59 -2.60 16.59
C PHE A 260 -4.02 -2.96 17.01
N LEU A 261 -4.88 -1.97 17.23
CA LEU A 261 -6.27 -2.21 17.64
C LEU A 261 -7.06 -2.95 16.57
N CYS A 262 -6.89 -2.55 15.31
CA CYS A 262 -7.58 -3.16 14.17
C CYS A 262 -7.25 -4.64 14.02
N VAL A 263 -5.95 -4.97 14.04
CA VAL A 263 -5.49 -6.36 13.92
C VAL A 263 -5.90 -7.14 15.15
N SER A 264 -5.73 -6.61 16.36
CA SER A 264 -6.13 -7.30 17.59
C SER A 264 -7.61 -7.67 17.60
N ALA A 265 -8.49 -6.73 17.24
CA ALA A 265 -9.92 -6.99 17.10
C ALA A 265 -10.19 -8.05 16.03
N THR A 266 -9.58 -7.91 14.85
CA THR A 266 -9.75 -8.87 13.74
C THR A 266 -9.28 -10.28 14.14
N LEU A 267 -8.16 -10.40 14.86
CA LEU A 267 -7.63 -11.68 15.34
C LEU A 267 -8.56 -12.31 16.37
N VAL A 268 -9.05 -11.55 17.35
CA VAL A 268 -10.02 -12.06 18.35
C VAL A 268 -11.28 -12.59 17.66
N PHE A 269 -11.81 -11.88 16.66
CA PHE A 269 -12.96 -12.32 15.89
C PHE A 269 -12.66 -13.52 14.98
N ALA A 270 -11.49 -13.58 14.36
CA ALA A 270 -11.07 -14.71 13.54
C ALA A 270 -10.98 -15.98 14.40
N LEU A 271 -10.34 -15.89 15.58
CA LEU A 271 -10.16 -17.02 16.49
C LEU A 271 -11.49 -17.51 17.08
N SER A 272 -12.41 -16.60 17.44
CA SER A 272 -13.74 -16.98 17.93
C SER A 272 -14.62 -17.61 16.85
N THR A 273 -14.35 -17.33 15.57
CA THR A 273 -15.06 -17.94 14.44
C THR A 273 -14.49 -19.32 14.07
N LEU A 274 -13.16 -19.48 14.15
CA LEU A 274 -12.43 -20.69 13.80
C LEU A 274 -12.49 -21.78 14.88
N VAL A 275 -12.49 -21.38 16.16
CA VAL A 275 -12.63 -22.28 17.30
C VAL A 275 -14.00 -22.03 17.94
N ASP A 276 -14.92 -22.97 17.72
CA ASP A 276 -16.29 -22.81 18.22
C ASP A 276 -16.37 -23.00 19.75
N GLY A 277 -17.46 -22.56 20.37
CA GLY A 277 -17.71 -22.69 21.81
C GLY A 277 -17.72 -24.13 22.33
N SER A 278 -17.80 -25.12 21.43
CA SER A 278 -17.67 -26.54 21.74
C SER A 278 -16.23 -27.08 21.68
N HIS A 279 -15.21 -26.21 21.72
CA HIS A 279 -13.78 -26.57 21.69
C HIS A 279 -13.38 -27.44 20.49
N ARG A 280 -13.99 -27.18 19.33
CA ARG A 280 -13.66 -27.86 18.06
C ARG A 280 -13.17 -26.86 17.03
N ILE A 281 -12.11 -27.23 16.31
CA ILE A 281 -11.59 -26.46 15.18
C ILE A 281 -12.52 -26.68 13.99
N ARG A 282 -13.19 -25.63 13.52
CA ARG A 282 -14.11 -25.70 12.36
C ARG A 282 -13.42 -25.24 11.09
N MET A 283 -12.68 -26.16 10.46
CA MET A 283 -12.07 -25.90 9.16
C MET A 283 -13.10 -25.71 8.03
N ASP A 284 -14.33 -26.21 8.22
CA ASP A 284 -15.44 -26.07 7.27
C ASP A 284 -15.88 -24.61 7.03
N ARG A 285 -15.49 -23.69 7.93
CA ARG A 285 -15.79 -22.26 7.82
C ARG A 285 -14.72 -21.47 7.03
N LEU A 286 -13.65 -22.14 6.59
CA LEU A 286 -12.64 -21.56 5.71
C LEU A 286 -13.05 -21.68 4.24
N ASP A 287 -13.55 -20.60 3.68
CA ASP A 287 -13.77 -20.52 2.25
C ASP A 287 -12.49 -20.04 1.55
N SER A 288 -11.88 -20.95 0.79
CA SER A 288 -10.74 -20.65 -0.08
C SER A 288 -11.16 -20.19 -1.48
N ARG A 289 -12.46 -20.21 -1.82
CA ARG A 289 -12.90 -19.71 -3.13
C ARG A 289 -12.71 -18.20 -3.18
N LYS A 290 -12.25 -17.65 -4.31
CA LYS A 290 -12.28 -16.21 -4.53
C LYS A 290 -13.70 -15.78 -4.95
N PRO A 291 -14.20 -14.59 -4.54
CA PRO A 291 -15.49 -14.08 -5.00
C PRO A 291 -15.56 -14.00 -6.54
N LEU A 292 -16.75 -14.17 -7.10
CA LEU A 292 -16.98 -14.24 -8.56
C LEU A 292 -16.38 -13.04 -9.30
N PHE A 293 -16.55 -11.83 -8.76
CA PHE A 293 -16.02 -10.59 -9.34
C PHE A 293 -14.48 -10.57 -9.42
N TYR A 294 -13.81 -11.00 -8.35
CA TYR A 294 -12.34 -11.04 -8.30
C TYR A 294 -11.77 -12.15 -9.19
N ARG A 295 -12.47 -13.28 -9.34
CA ARG A 295 -12.11 -14.32 -10.32
C ARG A 295 -12.22 -13.81 -11.75
N TRP A 296 -13.33 -13.15 -12.08
CA TRP A 296 -13.54 -12.56 -13.40
C TRP A 296 -12.49 -11.49 -13.72
N ARG A 297 -12.13 -10.64 -12.74
CA ARG A 297 -11.05 -9.65 -12.86
C ARG A 297 -9.70 -10.30 -13.14
N ASP A 298 -9.31 -11.29 -12.33
CA ASP A 298 -8.03 -11.99 -12.48
C ASP A 298 -7.99 -12.73 -13.85
N GLU A 299 -9.11 -13.34 -14.27
CA GLU A 299 -9.24 -13.97 -15.58
C GLU A 299 -9.19 -12.97 -16.75
N ALA A 300 -9.83 -11.80 -16.61
CA ALA A 300 -9.76 -10.73 -17.60
C ALA A 300 -8.33 -10.19 -17.76
N GLY A 301 -7.63 -9.98 -16.64
CA GLY A 301 -6.21 -9.60 -16.64
C GLY A 301 -5.32 -10.66 -17.31
N ILE A 302 -5.56 -11.95 -17.02
CA ILE A 302 -4.85 -13.05 -17.66
C ILE A 302 -5.16 -13.13 -19.17
N LYS A 303 -6.39 -12.88 -19.60
CA LYS A 303 -6.78 -12.86 -21.03
C LYS A 303 -6.08 -11.73 -21.77
N VAL A 304 -6.09 -10.52 -21.22
CA VAL A 304 -5.38 -9.36 -21.79
C VAL A 304 -3.88 -9.66 -21.89
N TRP A 305 -3.29 -10.25 -20.85
CA TRP A 305 -1.88 -10.66 -20.86
C TRP A 305 -1.55 -11.71 -21.93
N ARG A 306 -2.39 -12.74 -22.08
CA ARG A 306 -2.21 -13.75 -23.13
C ARG A 306 -2.30 -13.11 -24.52
N GLY A 307 -3.20 -12.13 -24.70
CA GLY A 307 -3.30 -11.32 -25.92
C GLY A 307 -2.01 -10.55 -26.21
N LEU A 308 -1.46 -9.85 -25.21
CA LEU A 308 -0.20 -9.12 -25.35
C LEU A 308 0.99 -10.05 -25.61
N LYS A 309 1.08 -11.20 -24.93
CA LYS A 309 2.14 -12.20 -25.16
C LYS A 309 2.04 -12.85 -26.55
N ALA A 310 0.83 -13.01 -27.08
CA ALA A 310 0.60 -13.49 -28.45
C ALA A 310 0.98 -12.43 -29.49
N ALA A 311 0.65 -11.15 -29.24
CA ALA A 311 1.07 -10.04 -30.09
C ALA A 311 2.59 -9.87 -30.12
N GLY A 312 3.26 -9.92 -28.96
CA GLY A 312 4.72 -9.85 -28.86
C GLY A 312 5.43 -11.00 -29.59
N ARG A 313 4.91 -12.22 -29.51
CA ARG A 313 5.43 -13.37 -30.29
C ARG A 313 5.24 -13.22 -31.79
N ARG A 314 4.15 -12.58 -32.26
CA ARG A 314 3.96 -12.28 -33.68
C ARG A 314 4.94 -11.23 -34.19
N VAL A 315 5.26 -10.21 -33.39
CA VAL A 315 6.25 -9.19 -33.75
C VAL A 315 7.66 -9.77 -33.76
N SER A 316 8.03 -10.56 -32.75
CA SER A 316 9.32 -11.26 -32.70
C SER A 316 9.47 -12.28 -33.83
N GLY A 317 8.42 -13.04 -34.14
CA GLY A 317 8.42 -13.98 -35.27
C GLY A 317 8.47 -13.30 -36.64
N LYS A 318 7.85 -12.12 -36.82
CA LYS A 318 8.00 -11.33 -38.04
C LYS A 318 9.41 -10.78 -38.22
N ARG A 319 10.08 -10.40 -37.12
CA ARG A 319 11.47 -9.91 -37.15
C ARG A 319 12.46 -11.02 -37.53
N ALA A 320 12.29 -12.21 -36.94
CA ALA A 320 13.08 -13.39 -37.32
C ALA A 320 12.86 -13.81 -38.79
N ARG A 321 11.64 -13.68 -39.32
CA ARG A 321 11.33 -13.97 -40.73
C ARG A 321 11.90 -12.92 -41.69
N ALA A 322 11.96 -11.65 -41.27
CA ALA A 322 12.59 -10.58 -42.05
C ALA A 322 14.11 -10.74 -42.10
N GLU A 323 14.73 -11.17 -40.99
CA GLU A 323 16.16 -11.49 -40.94
C GLU A 323 16.50 -12.69 -41.82
N ALA A 324 15.70 -13.77 -41.77
CA ALA A 324 15.88 -14.94 -42.64
C ALA A 324 15.71 -14.63 -44.13
N GLY A 325 14.74 -13.78 -44.50
CA GLY A 325 14.54 -13.37 -45.89
C GLY A 325 15.70 -12.51 -46.44
N SER A 326 16.35 -11.72 -45.58
CA SER A 326 17.52 -10.93 -45.98
C SER A 326 18.80 -11.78 -46.16
N GLU A 327 18.91 -12.92 -45.47
CA GLU A 327 19.99 -13.89 -45.68
C GLU A 327 19.80 -14.68 -46.98
N GLU A 328 18.58 -15.07 -47.32
CA GLU A 328 18.26 -15.72 -48.60
C GLU A 328 18.47 -14.75 -49.79
N GLU A 329 18.09 -13.48 -49.69
CA GLU A 329 18.40 -12.47 -50.72
C GLU A 329 19.91 -12.24 -50.86
N ARG A 330 20.66 -12.22 -49.75
CA ARG A 330 22.12 -12.13 -49.79
C ARG A 330 22.77 -13.35 -50.44
N GLN A 331 22.26 -14.55 -50.21
CA GLN A 331 22.74 -15.77 -50.88
C GLN A 331 22.35 -15.82 -52.36
N GLY A 332 21.15 -15.34 -52.72
CA GLY A 332 20.72 -15.22 -54.12
C GLY A 332 21.57 -14.23 -54.94
N LEU A 333 21.98 -13.11 -54.33
CA LEU A 333 22.86 -12.13 -54.97
C LEU A 333 24.30 -12.64 -55.15
N LEU A 334 24.78 -13.51 -54.26
CA LEU A 334 26.09 -14.17 -54.39
C LEU A 334 26.08 -15.34 -55.38
N GLY A 335 24.94 -16.03 -55.55
CA GLY A 335 24.77 -17.10 -56.54
C GLY A 335 24.70 -16.59 -57.98
N ASN A 336 24.13 -15.40 -58.21
CA ASN A 336 23.98 -14.83 -59.55
C ASN A 336 25.28 -14.20 -60.11
N GLN A 337 26.30 -13.97 -59.29
CA GLN A 337 27.62 -13.50 -59.74
C GLN A 337 28.55 -14.64 -60.21
N GLY A 338 28.11 -15.90 -60.14
CA GLY A 338 28.89 -17.07 -60.53
C GLY A 338 28.61 -17.63 -61.94
N SER A 339 27.68 -17.05 -62.70
CA SER A 339 27.23 -17.62 -64.00
C SER A 339 27.70 -16.87 -65.25
N ASP A 340 28.47 -15.77 -65.11
CA ASP A 340 29.02 -15.00 -66.25
C ASP A 340 30.54 -15.17 -66.39
N ARG A 341 31.05 -16.41 -66.24
CA ARG A 341 32.41 -16.77 -66.65
C ARG A 341 32.42 -18.05 -67.45
#